data_AF-A0AB33Z464-F1
#
_entry.id   AF-A0AB33Z464-F1
#
_cell.length_a   1.000
_cell.length_b   1.000
_cell.length_c   1.000
_cell.angle_alpha   90.00
_cell.angle_beta   90.00
_cell.angle_gamma   90.00
#
_symmetry.space_group_name_H-M   'P 1'
#
loop_
_entity.id
_entity.type
_entity.pdbx_description
1 polymer ?
#
loop_
_entity_poly.entity_id
_entity_poly.type
_entity_poly.pdbx_seq_one_letter_code
_entity_poly.pdbx_strand_id
1 'polypeptide(L)'
;MTSGLTKLEYLSKMRNLFYITRGFTLANSAQALKRAKQSERNRQTNMAARTRLRTKIKRVVYSAEEGNAEVTEAAYHEAVPYIDGAVTKGIIHKNKAARLKSRLNARIVKLKQA
;
A
#
# COMPACT_ATOMS: atom_id res chain seq x y z
N MET A 1 -13.32 63.76 -11.94
CA MET A 1 -12.12 63.51 -12.77
C MET A 1 -11.28 62.48 -12.04
N THR A 2 -11.18 61.30 -12.68
CA THR A 2 -10.48 60.06 -12.32
C THR A 2 -9.60 60.08 -11.06
N SER A 3 -10.10 59.46 -9.99
CA SER A 3 -9.34 59.04 -8.80
C SER A 3 -8.35 57.92 -9.17
N GLY A 4 -7.26 58.30 -9.84
CA GLY A 4 -6.13 57.40 -10.07
C GLY A 4 -5.36 57.20 -8.77
N LEU A 5 -5.14 55.95 -8.39
CA LEU A 5 -4.22 55.58 -7.29
C LEU A 5 -2.89 56.32 -7.50
N THR A 6 -2.46 57.06 -6.48
CA THR A 6 -1.16 57.74 -6.51
C THR A 6 -0.06 56.70 -6.73
N LYS A 7 1.05 57.07 -7.38
CA LYS A 7 2.14 56.14 -7.71
C LYS A 7 2.65 55.36 -6.48
N LEU A 8 2.58 55.96 -5.30
CA LEU A 8 2.89 55.32 -4.02
C LEU A 8 1.83 54.31 -3.57
N GLU A 9 0.55 54.58 -3.77
CA GLU A 9 -0.52 53.61 -3.53
C GLU A 9 -0.49 52.46 -4.55
N TYR A 10 -0.16 52.75 -5.82
CA TYR A 10 0.04 51.73 -6.85
C TYR A 10 1.24 50.84 -6.51
N LEU A 11 2.35 51.43 -6.07
CA LEU A 11 3.54 50.69 -5.62
C LEU A 11 3.29 49.91 -4.31
N SER A 12 2.46 50.41 -3.40
CA SER A 12 2.04 49.70 -2.19
C SER A 12 1.10 48.52 -2.49
N LYS A 13 0.11 48.73 -3.39
CA LYS A 13 -0.83 47.70 -3.84
C LYS A 13 -0.15 46.64 -4.70
N MET A 14 0.83 47.03 -5.54
CA MET A 14 1.68 46.12 -6.32
C MET A 14 2.70 45.38 -5.46
N ARG A 15 3.22 46.00 -4.39
CA ARG A 15 4.02 45.29 -3.38
C ARG A 15 3.19 44.22 -2.66
N ASN A 16 1.92 44.50 -2.33
CA ASN A 16 1.03 43.51 -1.70
C ASN A 16 0.58 42.39 -2.67
N LEU A 17 0.40 42.70 -3.95
CA LEU A 17 0.04 41.71 -4.97
C LEU A 17 1.19 40.75 -5.33
N PHE A 18 2.44 41.19 -5.16
CA PHE A 18 3.65 40.39 -5.41
C PHE A 18 3.94 39.35 -4.31
N TYR A 19 3.40 39.51 -3.10
CA TYR A 19 3.53 38.53 -2.02
C TYR A 19 2.44 37.43 -2.05
N ILE A 20 1.38 37.61 -2.83
CA ILE A 20 0.27 36.63 -2.90
C ILE A 20 0.57 35.51 -3.94
N THR A 21 1.43 35.75 -4.93
CA THR A 21 1.67 34.82 -6.05
C THR A 21 3.00 34.08 -6.02
N ARG A 22 3.87 34.30 -5.02
CA ARG A 22 5.08 33.50 -4.80
C ARG A 22 4.86 32.46 -3.70
N GLY A 23 4.44 31.26 -4.10
CA GLY A 23 4.61 30.07 -3.25
C GLY A 23 3.38 29.22 -2.98
N PHE A 24 2.46 29.06 -3.94
CA PHE A 24 1.48 27.97 -3.91
C PHE A 24 2.08 26.67 -4.47
N THR A 25 3.25 26.27 -3.95
CA THR A 25 3.83 24.94 -4.24
C THR A 25 3.40 23.98 -3.13
N LEU A 26 2.16 23.48 -3.24
CA LEU A 26 1.62 22.22 -2.73
C LEU A 26 2.31 21.59 -1.48
N ALA A 27 1.98 22.10 -0.28
CA ALA A 27 1.71 21.37 0.98
C ALA A 27 1.55 22.38 2.13
N ASN A 28 0.35 22.96 2.30
CA ASN A 28 0.15 24.14 3.15
C ASN A 28 0.13 23.88 4.67
N SER A 29 0.34 22.64 5.13
CA SER A 29 0.38 22.33 6.57
C SER A 29 1.49 21.34 6.92
N ALA A 30 2.20 21.61 8.03
CA ALA A 30 3.22 20.73 8.56
C ALA A 30 2.70 19.30 8.84
N GLN A 31 1.40 19.17 9.11
CA GLN A 31 0.72 17.89 9.32
C GLN A 31 0.65 17.06 8.02
N ALA A 32 0.34 17.68 6.88
CA ALA A 32 0.28 17.01 5.59
C ALA A 32 1.65 16.45 5.18
N LEU A 33 2.72 17.24 5.34
CA LEU A 33 4.09 16.78 5.09
C LEU A 33 4.47 15.58 5.96
N LYS A 34 4.10 15.60 7.25
CA LYS A 34 4.33 14.47 8.16
C LYS A 34 3.59 13.22 7.70
N ARG A 35 2.33 13.34 7.28
CA ARG A 35 1.52 12.22 6.78
C ARG A 35 2.09 11.64 5.50
N ALA A 36 2.57 12.47 4.56
CA ALA A 36 3.24 12.01 3.34
C ALA A 36 4.49 11.16 3.66
N LYS A 37 5.37 11.65 4.54
CA LYS A 37 6.56 10.92 4.98
C LYS A 37 6.23 9.61 5.71
N GLN A 38 5.16 9.58 6.50
CA GLN A 38 4.71 8.37 7.17
C GLN A 38 4.11 7.36 6.20
N SER A 39 3.32 7.84 5.23
CA SER A 39 2.73 7.02 4.16
C SER A 39 3.81 6.29 3.36
N GLU A 40 4.86 6.99 2.93
CA GLU A 40 5.93 6.35 2.15
C GLU A 40 6.67 5.26 2.92
N ARG A 41 7.01 5.51 4.20
CA ARG A 41 7.65 4.49 5.06
C ARG A 41 6.76 3.25 5.25
N ASN A 42 5.47 3.47 5.51
CA ASN A 42 4.51 2.38 5.66
C ASN A 42 4.29 1.64 4.33
N ARG A 43 4.30 2.35 3.20
CA ARG A 43 4.14 1.79 1.86
C ARG A 43 5.28 0.84 1.52
N GLN A 44 6.53 1.25 1.77
CA GLN A 44 7.71 0.43 1.48
C GLN A 44 7.72 -0.88 2.29
N THR A 45 7.47 -0.79 3.60
CA THR A 45 7.41 -1.96 4.49
C THR A 45 6.24 -2.89 4.16
N ASN A 46 5.05 -2.35 3.91
CA ASN A 46 3.88 -3.12 3.52
C ASN A 46 4.04 -3.77 2.14
N MET A 47 4.71 -3.11 1.21
CA MET A 47 5.01 -3.66 -0.11
C MET A 47 5.87 -4.92 0.02
N ALA A 48 6.98 -4.84 0.76
CA ALA A 48 7.87 -5.99 0.96
C ALA A 48 7.13 -7.18 1.59
N ALA A 49 6.32 -6.93 2.63
CA ALA A 49 5.57 -7.99 3.29
C ALA A 49 4.46 -8.59 2.40
N ARG A 50 3.76 -7.78 1.60
CA ARG A 50 2.79 -8.26 0.60
C ARG A 50 3.45 -9.10 -0.49
N THR A 51 4.62 -8.68 -0.97
CA THR A 51 5.37 -9.44 -1.98
C THR A 51 5.78 -10.80 -1.43
N ARG A 52 6.34 -10.86 -0.22
CA ARG A 52 6.69 -12.13 0.43
C ARG A 52 5.49 -13.08 0.55
N LEU A 53 4.35 -12.56 1.02
CA LEU A 53 3.10 -13.32 1.12
C LEU A 53 2.66 -13.87 -0.25
N ARG A 54 2.66 -13.02 -1.29
CA ARG A 54 2.28 -13.41 -2.65
C ARG A 54 3.21 -14.48 -3.21
N THR A 55 4.52 -14.37 -2.98
CA THR A 55 5.50 -15.37 -3.41
C THR A 55 5.24 -16.73 -2.78
N LYS A 56 4.99 -16.79 -1.46
CA LYS A 56 4.67 -18.06 -0.79
C LYS A 56 3.38 -18.69 -1.32
N ILE A 57 2.32 -17.90 -1.50
CA ILE A 57 1.07 -18.38 -2.11
C ILE A 57 1.31 -18.89 -3.54
N LYS A 58 2.11 -18.15 -4.34
CA LYS A 58 2.44 -18.56 -5.71
C LYS A 58 3.17 -19.90 -5.75
N ARG A 59 4.08 -20.17 -4.81
CA ARG A 59 4.80 -21.45 -4.73
C ARG A 59 3.86 -22.63 -4.52
N VAL A 60 2.87 -22.51 -3.62
CA VAL A 60 1.85 -23.56 -3.40
C VAL A 60 1.00 -23.77 -4.65
N VAL A 61 0.62 -22.69 -5.34
CA VAL A 61 -0.15 -22.78 -6.59
C VAL A 61 0.64 -23.47 -7.68
N TYR A 62 1.91 -23.12 -7.81
CA TYR A 62 2.81 -23.68 -8.82
C TYR A 62 3.06 -25.18 -8.59
N SER A 63 3.36 -25.60 -7.35
CA SER A 63 3.53 -27.03 -7.04
C SER A 63 2.24 -27.84 -7.24
N ALA A 64 1.09 -27.20 -7.02
CA ALA A 64 -0.21 -27.81 -7.28
C ALA A 64 -0.48 -27.99 -8.78
N GLU A 65 0.03 -27.10 -9.64
CA GLU A 65 -0.04 -27.21 -11.10
C GLU A 65 0.91 -28.29 -11.62
N GLU A 66 2.06 -28.49 -10.98
CA GLU A 66 3.00 -29.59 -11.28
C GLU A 66 2.49 -30.97 -10.83
N GLY A 67 1.43 -31.04 -10.02
CA GLY A 67 0.76 -32.28 -9.64
C GLY A 67 1.43 -33.06 -8.50
N ASN A 68 2.44 -32.51 -7.83
CA ASN A 68 3.08 -33.16 -6.69
C ASN A 68 2.36 -32.82 -5.37
N ALA A 69 1.60 -33.79 -4.83
CA ALA A 69 0.79 -33.60 -3.63
C ALA A 69 1.63 -33.35 -2.35
N GLU A 70 2.74 -34.06 -2.18
CA GLU A 70 3.59 -33.99 -0.98
C GLU A 70 4.34 -32.65 -0.90
N VAL A 71 4.92 -32.21 -2.04
CA VAL A 71 5.59 -30.90 -2.14
C VAL A 71 4.60 -29.76 -1.93
N THR A 72 3.37 -29.91 -2.41
CA THR A 72 2.32 -28.89 -2.24
C THR A 72 1.89 -28.77 -0.77
N GLU A 73 1.76 -29.89 -0.06
CA GLU A 73 1.43 -29.88 1.37
C GLU A 73 2.55 -29.24 2.20
N ALA A 74 3.81 -29.60 1.94
CA ALA A 74 4.96 -28.97 2.59
C ALA A 74 5.01 -27.44 2.33
N ALA A 75 4.81 -27.02 1.09
CA ALA A 75 4.76 -25.59 0.73
C ALA A 75 3.57 -24.87 1.39
N TYR A 76 2.43 -25.55 1.56
CA TYR A 76 1.26 -25.00 2.23
C TYR A 76 1.52 -24.78 3.72
N HIS A 77 2.12 -25.76 4.42
CA HIS A 77 2.51 -25.62 5.82
C HIS A 77 3.48 -24.46 6.03
N GLU A 78 4.43 -24.25 5.10
CA GLU A 78 5.31 -23.09 5.14
C GLU A 78 4.55 -21.77 4.93
N ALA A 79 3.52 -21.75 4.08
CA ALA A 79 2.77 -20.54 3.76
C ALA A 79 1.82 -20.08 4.87
N VAL A 80 1.27 -21.00 5.68
CA VAL A 80 0.26 -20.68 6.71
C VAL A 80 0.74 -19.65 7.74
N PRO A 81 1.94 -19.78 8.37
CA PRO A 81 2.45 -18.79 9.30
C PRO A 81 2.61 -17.39 8.68
N TYR A 82 2.97 -17.29 7.40
CA TYR A 82 3.08 -15.99 6.72
C TYR A 82 1.71 -15.35 6.46
N ILE A 83 0.68 -16.15 6.17
CA ILE A 83 -0.69 -15.67 6.00
C ILE A 83 -1.21 -15.12 7.33
N ASP A 84 -1.07 -15.89 8.40
CA ASP A 84 -1.59 -15.48 9.72
C ASP A 84 -0.78 -14.32 10.31
N GLY A 85 0.54 -14.32 10.15
CA GLY A 85 1.39 -13.18 10.53
C GLY A 85 1.09 -11.90 9.76
N ALA A 86 0.58 -11.99 8.52
CA ALA A 86 0.13 -10.82 7.75
C ALA A 86 -1.19 -10.24 8.28
N VAL A 87 -2.01 -11.04 8.97
CA VAL A 87 -3.22 -10.57 9.68
C VAL A 87 -2.80 -9.78 10.92
N THR A 88 -1.90 -10.32 11.73
CA THR A 88 -1.41 -9.66 12.96
C THR A 88 -0.77 -8.30 12.66
N LYS A 89 -0.06 -8.20 11.52
CA LYS A 89 0.55 -6.94 11.05
C LYS A 89 -0.44 -5.97 10.38
N GLY A 90 -1.73 -6.33 10.28
CA GLY A 90 -2.77 -5.50 9.66
C GLY A 90 -2.63 -5.34 8.14
N ILE A 91 -1.85 -6.20 7.48
CA ILE A 91 -1.59 -6.11 6.04
C ILE A 91 -2.76 -6.69 5.24
N ILE A 92 -3.37 -7.76 5.77
CA ILE A 92 -4.57 -8.40 5.20
C ILE A 92 -5.65 -8.55 6.28
N HIS A 93 -6.91 -8.47 5.87
CA HIS A 93 -8.04 -8.72 6.76
C HIS A 93 -8.20 -10.21 7.08
N LYS A 94 -8.70 -10.54 8.29
CA LYS A 94 -8.94 -11.92 8.75
C LYS A 94 -9.74 -12.77 7.75
N ASN A 95 -10.79 -12.19 7.16
CA ASN A 95 -11.61 -12.90 6.17
C ASN A 95 -10.84 -13.20 4.89
N LYS A 96 -9.90 -12.34 4.48
CA LYS A 96 -9.05 -12.60 3.31
C LYS A 96 -8.09 -13.76 3.59
N ALA A 97 -7.50 -13.81 4.79
CA ALA A 97 -6.68 -14.93 5.22
C ALA A 97 -7.46 -16.25 5.24
N ALA A 98 -8.66 -16.26 5.84
CA ALA A 98 -9.54 -17.42 5.87
C ALA A 98 -9.88 -17.93 4.46
N ARG A 99 -10.25 -17.02 3.54
CA ARG A 99 -10.50 -17.37 2.12
C ARG A 99 -9.28 -17.96 1.43
N LEU A 100 -8.08 -17.44 1.69
CA LEU A 100 -6.85 -17.96 1.11
C LEU A 100 -6.55 -19.38 1.61
N LYS A 101 -6.65 -19.61 2.92
CA LYS A 101 -6.48 -20.95 3.52
C LYS A 101 -7.47 -21.96 2.96
N SER A 102 -8.76 -21.60 2.92
CA SER A 102 -9.81 -22.46 2.35
C SER A 102 -9.55 -22.81 0.88
N ARG A 103 -9.18 -21.83 0.05
CA ARG A 103 -8.92 -22.05 -1.39
C ARG A 103 -7.69 -22.94 -1.63
N LEU A 104 -6.61 -22.75 -0.88
CA LEU A 104 -5.41 -23.57 -1.01
C LEU A 104 -5.68 -25.00 -0.55
N ASN A 105 -6.38 -25.17 0.58
CA ASN A 105 -6.75 -26.49 1.08
C ASN A 105 -7.64 -27.25 0.10
N ALA A 106 -8.63 -26.58 -0.51
CA ALA A 106 -9.49 -27.20 -1.51
C ALA A 106 -8.70 -27.74 -2.73
N ARG A 107 -7.63 -27.06 -3.13
CA ARG A 107 -6.74 -27.53 -4.21
C ARG A 107 -5.95 -28.78 -3.79
N ILE A 108 -5.43 -28.81 -2.56
CA ILE A 108 -4.70 -29.97 -2.03
C ILE A 108 -5.62 -31.18 -1.92
N VAL A 109 -6.82 -31.01 -1.38
CA VAL A 109 -7.83 -32.08 -1.28
C VAL A 109 -8.17 -32.61 -2.66
N LYS A 110 -8.39 -31.74 -3.65
CA LYS A 110 -8.66 -32.16 -5.03
C LYS A 110 -7.52 -32.97 -5.64
N LEU A 111 -6.26 -32.58 -5.39
CA LEU A 111 -5.09 -33.32 -5.86
C LEU A 111 -4.93 -34.68 -5.18
N LYS A 112 -5.30 -34.80 -3.90
CA LYS A 112 -5.25 -36.08 -3.16
C LYS A 112 -6.37 -37.05 -3.56
N GLN A 113 -7.47 -36.53 -4.10
CA GLN A 113 -8.63 -37.31 -4.53
C GLN A 113 -8.56 -37.76 -5.99
N ALA A 114 -7.65 -37.18 -6.79
CA ALA A 114 -7.38 -37.54 -8.17
C ALA A 114 -6.25 -38.59 -8.23
#